data_AF-A0A9Q0VGE2-F1
#
_entry.id   AF-A0A9Q0VGE2-F1
#
_cell.length_a   1.000
_cell.length_b   1.000
_cell.length_c   1.000
_cell.angle_alpha   90.00
_cell.angle_beta   90.00
_cell.angle_gamma   90.00
#
_symmetry.space_group_name_H-M   'P 1'
#
loop_
_entity.id
_entity.type
_entity.pdbx_description
1 polymer ?
#
loop_
_entity_poly.entity_id
_entity_poly.type
_entity_poly.pdbx_seq_one_letter_code
_entity_poly.pdbx_strand_id
1 'polypeptide(L)'
;MPNVSIDVEDADDNTKDSDVSSIPLVVSISKGSGQFMEFGITTFPDEITIDSLSIKNPENSDELAYAGPDFNDLDENLQNAFHKHLEIRGIKPSTTNVLFDYMANKDNKEYLLWLKNLKNFVEM
;
A
#
# COMPACT_ATOMS: atom_id res chain seq x y z
N MET A 1 54.74 -14.62 15.43
CA MET A 1 53.50 -14.66 14.62
C MET A 1 53.38 -13.31 13.92
N PRO A 2 53.49 -13.25 12.59
CA PRO A 2 53.34 -12.00 11.85
C PRO A 2 51.87 -11.55 11.85
N ASN A 3 51.70 -10.23 11.84
CA ASN A 3 50.42 -9.52 11.88
C ASN A 3 49.72 -9.65 10.52
N VAL A 4 48.50 -10.17 10.50
CA VAL A 4 47.65 -10.22 9.30
C VAL A 4 47.00 -8.85 9.14
N SER A 5 47.20 -8.26 7.95
CA SER A 5 46.56 -7.03 7.50
C SER A 5 45.04 -7.14 7.62
N ILE A 6 44.41 -6.18 8.28
CA ILE A 6 42.97 -5.98 8.18
C ILE A 6 42.79 -4.86 7.16
N ASP A 7 42.50 -5.25 5.93
CA ASP A 7 41.92 -4.36 4.93
C ASP A 7 40.48 -4.08 5.38
N VAL A 8 40.27 -2.91 5.98
CA VAL A 8 38.94 -2.33 6.17
C VAL A 8 38.60 -1.54 4.92
N GLU A 9 38.14 -2.25 3.89
CA GLU A 9 37.21 -1.69 2.91
C GLU A 9 35.81 -2.12 3.33
N ASP A 10 35.16 -1.33 4.19
CA ASP A 10 33.71 -1.47 4.40
C ASP A 10 33.02 -0.24 3.81
N ALA A 11 32.63 -0.46 2.55
CA ALA A 11 31.49 0.08 1.81
C ALA A 11 30.75 1.27 2.45
N ASP A 12 31.04 2.43 1.89
CA ASP A 12 30.06 3.50 1.72
C ASP A 12 28.96 3.00 0.77
N ASP A 13 27.91 2.39 1.32
CA ASP A 13 26.57 2.40 0.71
C ASP A 13 25.52 2.00 1.76
N ASN A 14 25.08 2.95 2.58
CA ASN A 14 23.70 2.91 3.05
C ASN A 14 22.87 3.75 2.07
N THR A 15 22.70 3.15 0.91
CA THR A 15 21.60 3.37 -0.02
C THR A 15 20.34 3.76 0.74
N LYS A 16 19.76 4.89 0.34
CA LYS A 16 18.44 5.32 0.80
C LYS A 16 17.38 4.37 0.24
N ASP A 17 17.26 3.16 0.77
CA ASP A 17 16.13 2.30 0.47
C ASP A 17 14.94 2.73 1.33
N SER A 18 14.37 3.87 0.97
CA SER A 18 12.97 4.20 1.30
C SER A 18 12.14 4.29 0.02
N ASP A 19 12.50 3.51 -1.01
CA ASP A 19 11.73 3.32 -2.22
C ASP A 19 10.52 2.44 -1.89
N VAL A 20 9.49 3.04 -1.30
CA VAL A 20 8.15 2.47 -1.39
C VAL A 20 7.75 2.61 -2.86
N SER A 21 8.12 1.63 -3.69
CA SER A 21 7.87 1.67 -5.14
C SER A 21 6.37 1.62 -5.46
N SER A 22 5.58 1.04 -4.54
CA SER A 22 4.13 0.99 -4.64
C SER A 22 3.48 0.80 -3.27
N ILE A 23 2.22 1.24 -3.17
CA ILE A 23 1.41 1.06 -1.96
C ILE A 23 0.12 0.34 -2.35
N PRO A 24 -0.16 -0.87 -1.80
CA PRO A 24 -1.45 -1.50 -1.95
C PRO A 24 -2.49 -0.78 -1.07
N LEU A 25 -3.66 -0.52 -1.64
CA LEU A 25 -4.77 0.18 -0.99
C LEU A 25 -6.09 -0.54 -1.25
N VAL A 26 -7.01 -0.43 -0.30
CA VAL A 26 -8.39 -0.88 -0.46
C VAL A 26 -9.29 0.34 -0.48
N VAL A 27 -10.06 0.49 -1.55
CA VAL A 27 -11.02 1.59 -1.72
C VAL A 27 -12.44 1.04 -1.63
N SER A 28 -13.16 1.43 -0.58
CA SER A 28 -14.55 1.05 -0.36
C SER A 28 -15.50 2.20 -0.66
N ILE A 29 -16.45 1.98 -1.57
CA ILE A 29 -17.46 2.97 -2.00
C ILE A 29 -18.85 2.47 -1.57
N SER A 30 -19.46 3.18 -0.62
CA SER A 30 -20.83 2.93 -0.17
C SER A 30 -21.81 3.97 -0.74
N LYS A 31 -23.05 3.55 -1.01
CA LYS A 31 -24.13 4.42 -1.53
C LYS A 31 -25.40 4.42 -0.67
N GLY A 32 -25.30 3.99 0.60
CA GLY A 32 -26.42 3.94 1.54
C GLY A 32 -27.41 2.79 1.34
N SER A 33 -27.21 1.93 0.32
CA SER A 33 -28.03 0.74 0.04
C SER A 33 -27.74 -0.46 0.96
N GLY A 34 -26.91 -0.28 1.98
CA GLY A 34 -26.39 -1.36 2.81
C GLY A 34 -25.25 -2.14 2.18
N GLN A 35 -25.03 -2.08 0.86
CA GLN A 35 -23.88 -2.72 0.20
C GLN A 35 -22.77 -1.71 -0.10
N PHE A 36 -21.54 -2.18 -0.26
CA PHE A 36 -20.43 -1.36 -0.73
C PHE A 36 -19.62 -2.09 -1.79
N MET A 37 -19.04 -1.31 -2.70
CA MET A 37 -18.11 -1.79 -3.72
C MET A 37 -16.70 -1.62 -3.20
N GLU A 38 -15.89 -2.66 -3.30
CA GLU A 38 -14.51 -2.67 -2.84
C GLU A 38 -13.57 -2.89 -4.02
N PHE A 39 -12.58 -2.01 -4.14
CA PHE A 39 -11.48 -2.13 -5.08
C PHE A 39 -10.20 -2.43 -4.31
N GLY A 40 -9.49 -3.48 -4.69
CA GLY A 40 -8.07 -3.61 -4.38
C GLY A 40 -7.30 -2.87 -5.46
N ILE A 41 -6.52 -1.86 -5.07
CA ILE A 41 -5.70 -1.07 -5.99
C ILE A 41 -4.25 -1.09 -5.53
N THR A 42 -3.34 -0.97 -6.48
CA THR A 42 -1.94 -0.68 -6.19
C THR A 42 -1.60 0.68 -6.79
N THR A 43 -1.12 1.60 -5.96
CA THR A 43 -0.63 2.90 -6.43
C THR A 43 0.87 2.84 -6.62
N PHE A 44 1.33 3.46 -7.70
CA PHE A 44 2.72 3.81 -8.00
C PHE A 44 2.82 5.35 -8.04
N PRO A 45 4.02 5.95 -8.13
CA PRO A 45 4.17 7.41 -8.22
C PRO A 45 3.45 8.05 -9.41
N ASP A 46 3.34 7.30 -10.50
CA ASP A 46 2.88 7.80 -11.80
C ASP A 46 1.54 7.20 -12.24
N GLU A 47 1.11 6.10 -11.63
CA GLU A 47 -0.06 5.33 -12.07
C GLU A 47 -0.79 4.63 -10.91
N ILE A 48 -2.01 4.15 -11.21
CA ILE A 48 -2.82 3.32 -10.31
C ILE A 48 -3.36 2.15 -11.10
N THR A 49 -3.16 0.94 -10.58
CA THR A 49 -3.74 -0.30 -11.11
C THR A 49 -4.92 -0.74 -10.25
N ILE A 50 -5.90 -1.39 -10.88
CA ILE A 50 -6.99 -2.06 -10.17
C ILE A 50 -6.69 -3.55 -10.23
N ASP A 51 -6.45 -4.16 -9.07
CA ASP A 51 -6.04 -5.55 -8.94
C ASP A 51 -7.27 -6.45 -8.68
N SER A 52 -8.29 -5.92 -8.02
CA SER A 52 -9.53 -6.67 -7.75
C SER A 52 -10.74 -5.74 -7.59
N LEU A 53 -11.93 -6.30 -7.84
CA LEU A 53 -13.21 -5.62 -7.71
C LEU A 53 -14.27 -6.57 -7.14
N SER A 54 -14.84 -6.23 -5.99
CA SER A 54 -15.91 -7.01 -5.37
C SER A 54 -17.06 -6.14 -4.86
N ILE A 55 -18.23 -6.76 -4.65
CA ILE A 55 -19.37 -6.15 -3.95
C ILE A 55 -19.52 -6.87 -2.62
N LYS A 56 -19.49 -6.11 -1.53
CA LYS A 56 -19.56 -6.65 -0.16
C LYS A 56 -20.79 -6.13 0.58
N ASN A 57 -21.24 -6.95 1.53
CA ASN A 57 -22.29 -6.61 2.49
C ASN A 57 -21.67 -6.51 3.89
N PRO A 58 -21.93 -5.46 4.67
CA PRO A 58 -21.42 -5.31 6.03
C PRO A 58 -21.96 -6.36 6.99
N GLU A 59 -23.18 -6.88 6.75
CA GLU A 59 -23.81 -7.91 7.57
C GLU A 59 -23.33 -9.34 7.24
N ASN A 60 -22.74 -9.55 6.06
CA ASN A 60 -22.18 -10.84 5.65
C ASN A 60 -20.72 -10.63 5.27
N SER A 61 -19.85 -10.64 6.28
CA SER A 61 -18.40 -10.61 6.12
C SER A 61 -17.85 -11.97 5.67
N ASP A 62 -18.61 -12.68 4.83
CA ASP A 62 -18.29 -14.06 4.46
C ASP A 62 -17.13 -14.06 3.48
N GLU A 63 -16.06 -14.76 3.84
CA GLU A 63 -14.98 -15.20 2.93
C GLU A 63 -15.50 -16.02 1.74
N LEU A 64 -16.79 -16.40 1.75
CA LEU A 64 -17.48 -17.15 0.69
C LEU A 64 -18.22 -16.25 -0.32
N ALA A 65 -18.23 -14.93 -0.12
CA ALA A 65 -18.83 -14.02 -1.09
C ALA A 65 -18.04 -14.03 -2.41
N TYR A 66 -18.74 -14.00 -3.54
CA TYR A 66 -18.11 -13.99 -4.85
C TYR A 66 -17.18 -12.77 -4.98
N ALA A 67 -15.89 -13.04 -5.14
CA ALA A 67 -14.84 -12.02 -5.19
C ALA A 67 -14.85 -11.16 -6.46
N GLY A 68 -15.73 -11.46 -7.42
CA GLY A 68 -15.70 -10.89 -8.76
C GLY A 68 -14.89 -11.74 -9.73
N PRO A 69 -15.00 -11.48 -11.04
CA PRO A 69 -14.05 -11.99 -12.03
C PRO A 69 -12.68 -11.31 -11.84
N ASP A 70 -11.66 -11.83 -12.52
CA ASP A 70 -10.42 -11.07 -12.70
C ASP A 70 -10.75 -9.73 -13.38
N PHE A 71 -10.14 -8.64 -12.90
CA PHE A 71 -10.40 -7.33 -13.47
C PHE A 71 -9.99 -7.25 -14.95
N ASN A 72 -8.91 -7.95 -15.33
CA ASN A 72 -8.40 -7.98 -16.70
C ASN A 72 -9.32 -8.75 -17.65
N ASP A 73 -10.20 -9.61 -17.13
CA ASP A 73 -11.20 -10.36 -17.92
C ASP A 73 -12.44 -9.51 -18.27
N LEU A 74 -12.57 -8.30 -17.70
CA LEU A 74 -13.66 -7.38 -18.01
C LEU A 74 -13.47 -6.71 -19.38
N ASP A 75 -14.56 -6.29 -20.01
CA ASP A 75 -14.52 -5.48 -21.23
C ASP A 75 -13.71 -4.18 -21.02
N GLU A 76 -12.89 -3.79 -22.01
CA GLU A 76 -12.02 -2.60 -21.93
C GLU A 76 -12.80 -1.31 -21.62
N ASN A 77 -14.03 -1.15 -22.13
CA ASN A 77 -14.84 0.04 -21.82
C ASN A 77 -15.25 0.05 -20.35
N LEU A 78 -15.51 -1.13 -19.79
CA LEU A 78 -15.88 -1.28 -18.39
C LEU A 78 -14.69 -1.04 -17.47
N GLN A 79 -13.50 -1.55 -17.82
CA GLN A 79 -12.26 -1.25 -17.09
C GLN A 79 -11.99 0.26 -17.07
N ASN A 80 -12.05 0.92 -18.24
CA ASN A 80 -11.89 2.37 -18.37
C ASN A 80 -12.94 3.15 -17.56
N ALA A 81 -14.18 2.68 -17.52
CA ALA A 81 -15.22 3.29 -16.71
C ALA A 81 -14.90 3.23 -15.21
N PHE A 82 -14.33 2.12 -14.71
CA PHE A 82 -13.91 2.00 -13.32
C PHE A 82 -12.71 2.88 -12.98
N HIS A 83 -11.69 2.96 -13.83
CA HIS A 83 -10.59 3.91 -13.65
C HIS A 83 -11.10 5.35 -13.55
N LYS A 84 -11.96 5.77 -14.49
CA LYS A 84 -12.58 7.11 -14.46
C LYS A 84 -13.45 7.32 -13.22
N HIS A 85 -14.11 6.27 -12.74
CA HIS A 85 -14.94 6.33 -11.53
C HIS A 85 -14.12 6.61 -10.27
N LEU A 86 -12.95 6.00 -10.15
CA LEU A 86 -11.99 6.23 -9.07
C LEU A 86 -11.35 7.63 -9.21
N GLU A 87 -10.95 8.00 -10.41
CA GLU A 87 -10.30 9.30 -10.69
C GLU A 87 -11.20 10.50 -10.33
N ILE A 88 -12.49 10.46 -10.70
CA ILE A 88 -13.47 11.53 -10.37
C ILE A 88 -13.66 11.67 -8.84
N ARG A 89 -13.39 10.62 -8.07
CA ARG A 89 -13.40 10.67 -6.59
C ARG A 89 -12.06 11.09 -5.98
N GLY A 90 -11.10 11.47 -6.81
CA GLY A 90 -9.79 11.93 -6.37
C GLY A 90 -8.78 10.80 -6.14
N ILE A 91 -9.11 9.55 -6.46
CA ILE A 91 -8.15 8.44 -6.42
C ILE A 91 -7.32 8.50 -7.72
N LYS A 92 -6.19 9.21 -7.64
CA LYS A 92 -5.26 9.46 -8.76
C LYS A 92 -3.84 9.66 -8.22
N PRO A 93 -2.79 9.49 -9.04
CA PRO A 93 -1.39 9.59 -8.61
C PRO A 93 -1.08 10.87 -7.82
N SER A 94 -1.58 12.03 -8.27
CA SER A 94 -1.35 13.30 -7.57
C SER A 94 -1.86 13.32 -6.12
N THR A 95 -2.89 12.54 -5.81
CA THR A 95 -3.47 12.44 -4.46
C THR A 95 -2.75 11.37 -3.65
N THR A 96 -2.43 10.23 -4.27
CA THR A 96 -1.75 9.12 -3.59
C THR A 96 -0.28 9.42 -3.31
N ASN A 97 0.37 10.33 -4.05
CA ASN A 97 1.72 10.83 -3.76
C ASN A 97 1.88 11.41 -2.34
N VAL A 98 0.83 12.03 -1.80
CA VAL A 98 0.82 12.49 -0.39
C VAL A 98 0.95 11.31 0.57
N LEU A 99 0.44 10.13 0.20
CA LEU A 99 0.55 8.92 1.00
C LEU A 99 1.98 8.38 1.01
N PHE A 100 2.69 8.43 -0.12
CA PHE A 100 4.11 8.06 -0.19
C PHE A 100 4.96 8.96 0.73
N ASP A 101 4.77 10.29 0.66
CA ASP A 101 5.43 11.25 1.56
C ASP A 101 5.11 10.95 3.04
N TYR A 102 3.85 10.62 3.33
CA TYR A 102 3.41 10.27 4.68
C TYR A 102 4.09 8.99 5.19
N MET A 103 4.17 7.94 4.37
CA MET A 103 4.80 6.67 4.76
C MET A 103 6.28 6.85 5.04
N ALA A 104 7.02 7.57 4.18
CA ALA A 104 8.43 7.87 4.39
C ALA A 104 8.71 8.57 5.74
N ASN A 105 7.80 9.46 6.18
CA ASN A 105 7.92 10.13 7.47
C ASN A 105 7.41 9.29 8.66
N LYS A 106 6.45 8.38 8.43
CA LYS A 106 5.87 7.52 9.47
C LYS A 106 6.86 6.44 9.91
N ASP A 107 7.55 5.80 8.98
CA ASP A 107 8.43 4.67 9.27
C ASP A 107 9.50 5.02 10.31
N ASN A 108 10.13 6.19 10.16
CA ASN A 108 11.12 6.67 11.12
C ASN A 108 10.52 6.88 12.53
N LYS A 109 9.28 7.39 12.61
CA LYS A 109 8.62 7.63 13.89
C LYS A 109 8.20 6.34 14.57
N GLU A 110 7.66 5.39 13.81
CA GLU A 110 7.27 4.07 14.31
C GLU A 110 8.49 3.28 14.77
N TYR A 111 9.61 3.35 14.05
CA TYR A 111 10.86 2.72 14.47
C TYR A 111 11.37 3.25 15.82
N LEU A 112 11.35 4.58 16.01
CA LEU A 112 11.73 5.19 17.29
C LEU A 112 10.78 4.80 18.42
N LEU A 113 9.47 4.71 18.15
CA LEU A 113 8.48 4.26 19.12
C LEU A 113 8.70 2.79 19.50
N TRP A 114 9.00 1.94 18.52
CA TRP A 114 9.30 0.54 18.74
C TRP A 114 10.56 0.35 19.61
N LEU A 115 11.64 1.09 19.33
CA LEU A 115 12.85 1.06 20.17
C LEU A 115 12.57 1.49 21.62
N LYS A 116 11.73 2.52 21.80
CA LYS A 116 11.33 2.98 23.15
C LYS A 116 10.54 1.90 23.89
N ASN A 117 9.63 1.22 23.21
CA ASN A 117 8.86 0.12 23.79
C ASN A 117 9.76 -1.07 24.15
N LEU A 118 10.72 -1.41 23.29
CA LEU A 118 11.70 -2.47 23.55
C LEU A 118 12.57 -2.15 24.76
N LYS A 119 13.08 -0.91 24.87
CA LYS A 119 13.84 -0.46 26.03
C LYS A 119 13.04 -0.63 27.32
N ASN A 120 11.80 -0.14 27.34
CA ASN A 120 10.93 -0.24 28.52
C ASN A 120 10.65 -1.70 28.90
N PHE A 121 10.56 -2.60 27.93
CA PHE A 121 10.34 -4.03 28.19
C PHE A 121 11.57 -4.71 28.82
N VAL A 122 12.79 -4.32 28.42
CA VAL A 122 14.05 -4.93 28.93
C VAL A 122 14.47 -4.34 30.28
N GLU A 123 14.11 -3.08 30.57
CA GLU A 123 14.42 -2.42 31.85
C GLU A 123 13.41 -2.75 32.98
N MET A 124 12.32 -3.46 32.68
CA MET A 124 11.44 -4.09 33.68
C MET A 124 12.09 -5.35 34.26
#